data_AF-A0A6P6EY56-F1
#
_entry.id   AF-A0A6P6EY56-F1
#
_cell.length_a   1.000
_cell.length_b   1.000
_cell.length_c   1.000
_cell.angle_alpha   90.00
_cell.angle_beta   90.00
_cell.angle_gamma   90.00
#
_symmetry.space_group_name_H-M   'P 1'
#
loop_
_entity.id
_entity.type
_entity.pdbx_description
1 polymer ?
#
loop_
_entity_poly.entity_id
_entity_poly.type
_entity_poly.pdbx_seq_one_letter_code
_entity_poly.pdbx_strand_id
1 'polypeptide(L)'
;MEDPAGGSMLLLLMVVFVTVPTRTRAVPVDRTHCISLDTRKCHRAQFQSLPTQELQAFKTAKDAFEKQLLPKNTVCRARPFPRTWDLRQLQVWERPVALQAELALTLEVLGNVTDPALEDVLEKPLSTLCHIHAQLQACVSPASLIPRPHSPRLSHWLQRLNQAFKKESPGCLQNSVTLNLFRLLTGDLRCVVRADLCT
;
A
#
# COMPACT_ATOMS: atom_id res chain seq x y z
N MET A 1 -24.97 42.73 -72.12
CA MET A 1 -24.01 43.81 -71.85
C MET A 1 -24.27 44.23 -70.41
N GLU A 2 -23.25 44.08 -69.58
CA GLU A 2 -23.12 44.52 -68.16
C GLU A 2 -23.81 43.67 -67.06
N ASP A 3 -22.99 42.79 -66.49
CA ASP A 3 -22.90 42.36 -65.08
C ASP A 3 -22.39 43.52 -64.17
N PRO A 4 -22.19 43.38 -62.83
CA PRO A 4 -22.75 42.48 -61.81
C PRO A 4 -22.98 43.23 -60.45
N ALA A 5 -23.32 42.50 -59.38
CA ALA A 5 -22.91 42.66 -57.96
C ALA A 5 -24.06 42.28 -57.04
N GLY A 6 -23.97 41.16 -56.31
CA GLY A 6 -23.42 41.17 -54.95
C GLY A 6 -24.61 40.88 -54.03
N GLY A 7 -24.75 39.72 -53.43
CA GLY A 7 -23.81 39.09 -52.52
C GLY A 7 -24.60 38.81 -51.25
N SER A 8 -24.64 37.58 -50.78
CA SER A 8 -24.78 37.27 -49.35
C SER A 8 -24.55 35.77 -49.15
N MET A 9 -23.29 35.46 -48.86
CA MET A 9 -22.90 34.21 -48.25
C MET A 9 -23.30 34.27 -46.77
N LEU A 10 -23.96 33.24 -46.23
CA LEU A 10 -23.53 32.54 -45.00
C LEU A 10 -24.55 31.46 -44.59
N LEU A 11 -24.18 30.21 -44.89
CA LEU A 11 -24.17 29.02 -44.02
C LEU A 11 -25.25 28.90 -42.91
N LEU A 12 -26.17 27.94 -43.11
CA LEU A 12 -27.01 27.36 -42.06
C LEU A 12 -26.13 26.75 -40.94
N LEU A 13 -26.12 27.38 -39.77
CA LEU A 13 -25.63 26.79 -38.54
C LEU A 13 -26.69 25.85 -37.96
N MET A 14 -26.45 24.54 -38.09
CA MET A 14 -27.18 23.50 -37.35
C MET A 14 -26.84 23.63 -35.86
N VAL A 15 -27.79 24.13 -35.06
CA VAL A 15 -27.65 24.15 -33.59
C VAL A 15 -27.89 22.74 -33.07
N VAL A 16 -26.80 22.02 -32.76
CA VAL A 16 -26.86 20.76 -32.01
C VAL A 16 -26.97 21.10 -30.53
N PHE A 17 -28.12 20.85 -29.93
CA PHE A 17 -28.26 20.83 -28.46
C PHE A 17 -27.54 19.60 -27.92
N VAL A 18 -26.30 19.77 -27.47
CA VAL A 18 -25.64 18.76 -26.64
C VAL A 18 -26.26 18.85 -25.26
N THR A 19 -27.17 17.93 -24.94
CA THR A 19 -27.59 17.72 -23.56
C THR A 19 -26.37 17.25 -22.77
N VAL A 20 -25.93 18.07 -21.83
CA VAL A 20 -24.90 17.68 -20.87
C VAL A 20 -25.50 16.56 -20.02
N PRO A 21 -24.98 15.31 -20.06
CA PRO A 21 -25.34 14.38 -19.01
C PRO A 21 -24.74 14.95 -17.73
N THR A 22 -25.60 15.28 -16.76
CA THR A 22 -25.22 15.49 -15.37
C THR A 22 -24.56 14.20 -14.89
N ARG A 23 -23.25 14.12 -15.13
CA ARG A 23 -22.40 13.11 -14.54
C ARG A 23 -22.39 13.46 -13.07
N THR A 24 -23.30 12.85 -12.31
CA THR A 24 -23.17 12.72 -10.86
C THR A 24 -21.84 12.03 -10.69
N ARG A 25 -20.81 12.85 -10.46
CA ARG A 25 -19.46 12.42 -10.19
C ARG A 25 -19.62 11.68 -8.88
N ALA A 26 -19.67 10.36 -8.94
CA ALA A 26 -19.34 9.54 -7.78
C ALA A 26 -18.00 10.10 -7.32
N VAL A 27 -18.06 10.81 -6.19
CA VAL A 27 -16.86 11.28 -5.49
C VAL A 27 -16.01 10.03 -5.35
N PRO A 28 -14.78 10.00 -5.90
CA PRO A 28 -13.89 8.91 -5.60
C PRO A 28 -13.77 8.89 -4.09
N VAL A 29 -14.26 7.83 -3.45
CA VAL A 29 -13.99 7.57 -2.03
C VAL A 29 -12.49 7.75 -1.87
N ASP A 30 -12.14 8.70 -1.01
CA ASP A 30 -10.80 9.24 -0.86
C ASP A 30 -9.84 8.09 -0.53
N ARG A 31 -9.01 7.72 -1.51
CA ARG A 31 -8.02 6.63 -1.41
C ARG A 31 -6.77 7.08 -0.64
N THR A 32 -6.96 7.70 0.52
CA THR A 32 -5.84 8.20 1.33
C THR A 32 -5.93 7.68 2.76
N HIS A 33 -5.85 6.36 2.94
CA HIS A 33 -5.62 5.80 4.28
C HIS A 33 -4.34 6.36 4.92
N CYS A 34 -3.35 6.72 4.10
CA CYS A 34 -2.17 7.44 4.54
C CYS A 34 -2.21 8.87 4.00
N ILE A 35 -2.71 9.81 4.81
CA ILE A 35 -2.49 11.24 4.56
C ILE A 35 -0.97 11.46 4.57
N SER A 36 -0.47 12.21 3.59
CA SER A 36 0.95 12.56 3.47
C SER A 36 1.46 13.22 4.74
N LEU A 37 2.03 12.44 5.65
CA LEU A 37 2.70 12.95 6.85
C LEU A 37 4.03 13.59 6.38
N ASP A 38 4.20 14.90 6.57
CA ASP A 38 5.44 15.61 6.23
C ASP A 38 6.57 15.17 7.18
N THR A 39 7.21 14.05 6.85
CA THR A 39 8.31 13.48 7.62
C THR A 39 9.61 13.67 6.84
N ARG A 40 10.13 14.90 6.78
CA ARG A 40 11.39 15.22 6.06
C ARG A 40 12.64 14.60 6.65
N LYS A 41 12.53 13.91 7.79
CA LYS A 41 13.66 13.37 8.56
C LYS A 41 13.38 11.91 8.94
N CYS A 42 14.38 11.05 8.71
CA CYS A 42 14.33 9.64 9.08
C CYS A 42 14.42 9.46 10.61
N HIS A 43 13.28 9.22 11.28
CA HIS A 43 13.22 8.94 12.72
C HIS A 43 12.77 7.50 12.99
N ARG A 44 13.56 6.52 12.56
CA ARG A 44 13.19 5.09 12.74
C ARG A 44 13.30 4.58 14.18
N ALA A 45 14.11 5.23 15.04
CA ALA A 45 14.38 4.77 16.40
C ALA A 45 13.13 4.62 17.28
N GLN A 46 12.11 5.46 17.04
CA GLN A 46 10.84 5.41 17.78
C GLN A 46 10.05 4.12 17.58
N PHE A 47 10.37 3.33 16.53
CA PHE A 47 9.71 2.07 16.22
C PHE A 47 10.48 0.84 16.68
N GLN A 48 11.47 1.00 17.57
CA GLN A 48 12.18 -0.14 18.15
C GLN A 48 11.22 -1.12 18.87
N SER A 49 10.18 -0.58 19.49
CA SER A 49 9.08 -1.31 20.07
C SER A 49 7.82 -0.47 19.97
N LEU A 50 6.73 -1.08 19.51
CA LEU A 50 5.43 -0.41 19.55
C LEU A 50 4.86 -0.41 20.97
N PRO A 51 4.14 0.64 21.39
CA PRO A 51 3.42 0.66 22.65
C PRO A 51 2.46 -0.53 22.78
N THR A 52 2.26 -1.03 24.01
CA THR A 52 1.35 -2.15 24.28
C THR A 52 -0.07 -1.89 23.77
N GLN A 53 -0.53 -0.65 23.87
CA GLN A 53 -1.85 -0.25 23.36
C GLN A 53 -1.96 -0.44 21.84
N GLU A 54 -0.92 -0.10 21.08
CA GLU A 54 -0.87 -0.30 19.62
C GLU A 54 -0.88 -1.79 19.30
N LEU A 55 -0.03 -2.58 19.98
CA LEU A 55 0.02 -4.04 19.79
C LEU A 55 -1.32 -4.71 20.11
N GLN A 56 -2.04 -4.22 21.13
CA GLN A 56 -3.36 -4.73 21.47
C GLN A 56 -4.39 -4.40 20.38
N ALA A 57 -4.36 -3.20 19.79
CA ALA A 57 -5.22 -2.85 18.65
C ALA A 57 -4.94 -3.75 17.44
N PHE A 58 -3.67 -4.00 17.11
CA PHE A 58 -3.30 -4.96 16.06
C PHE A 58 -3.76 -6.38 16.36
N LYS A 59 -3.69 -6.81 17.64
CA LYS A 59 -4.18 -8.12 18.06
C LYS A 59 -5.69 -8.23 17.85
N THR A 60 -6.46 -7.23 18.31
CA THR A 60 -7.92 -7.20 18.14
C THR A 60 -8.31 -7.25 16.66
N ALA A 61 -7.64 -6.48 15.80
CA ALA A 61 -7.89 -6.52 14.36
C ALA A 61 -7.57 -7.90 13.77
N LYS A 62 -6.41 -8.47 14.10
CA LYS A 62 -6.03 -9.81 13.66
C LYS A 62 -7.05 -10.87 14.08
N ASP A 63 -7.47 -10.87 15.34
CA ASP A 63 -8.45 -11.82 15.88
C ASP A 63 -9.80 -11.69 15.16
N ALA A 64 -10.20 -10.47 14.77
CA ALA A 64 -11.41 -10.23 13.98
C ALA A 64 -11.29 -10.82 12.56
N PHE A 65 -10.15 -10.61 11.88
CA PHE A 65 -9.90 -11.22 10.57
C PHE A 65 -9.89 -12.74 10.64
N GLU A 66 -9.21 -13.34 11.62
CA GLU A 66 -9.15 -14.80 11.74
C GLU A 66 -10.54 -15.39 11.94
N LYS A 67 -11.40 -14.75 12.76
CA LYS A 67 -12.81 -15.15 12.91
C LYS A 67 -13.59 -15.10 11.59
N GLN A 68 -13.37 -14.07 10.77
CA GLN A 68 -14.05 -13.92 9.49
C GLN A 68 -13.50 -14.84 8.38
N LEU A 69 -12.22 -15.19 8.43
CA LEU A 69 -11.51 -15.97 7.40
C LEU A 69 -11.57 -17.47 7.66
N LEU A 70 -11.77 -17.92 8.92
CA LEU A 70 -11.98 -19.33 9.29
C LEU A 70 -12.97 -20.11 8.40
N PRO A 71 -14.10 -19.54 7.92
CA PRO A 71 -15.04 -20.24 7.05
C PRO A 71 -14.57 -20.34 5.58
N LYS A 72 -13.56 -19.58 5.15
CA LYS A 72 -13.19 -19.40 3.74
C LYS A 72 -11.84 -20.05 3.46
N ASN A 73 -11.81 -21.04 2.57
CA ASN A 73 -10.57 -21.66 2.13
C ASN A 73 -9.73 -20.66 1.30
N THR A 74 -8.91 -19.86 1.98
CA THR A 74 -8.24 -18.65 1.47
C THR A 74 -6.74 -18.87 1.29
N VAL A 75 -6.38 -19.99 0.65
CA VAL A 75 -4.99 -20.31 0.36
C VAL A 75 -4.57 -19.67 -0.97
N CYS A 76 -3.46 -18.94 -0.94
CA CYS A 76 -2.85 -18.36 -2.13
C CYS A 76 -2.13 -19.40 -2.97
N ARG A 77 -2.16 -19.25 -4.30
CA ARG A 77 -1.33 -20.07 -5.21
C ARG A 77 0.15 -19.70 -5.04
N ALA A 78 0.44 -18.41 -5.04
CA ALA A 78 1.74 -17.84 -4.71
C ALA A 78 1.65 -17.10 -3.37
N ARG A 79 2.36 -17.61 -2.36
CA ARG A 79 2.41 -16.97 -1.03
C ARG A 79 3.24 -15.67 -1.11
N PRO A 80 2.66 -14.49 -0.80
CA PRO A 80 3.40 -13.23 -0.80
C PRO A 80 4.47 -13.19 0.30
N PHE A 81 4.20 -13.82 1.45
CA PHE A 81 5.13 -13.92 2.58
C PHE A 81 5.48 -15.38 2.88
N PRO A 82 6.44 -15.99 2.15
CA PRO A 82 6.94 -17.33 2.45
C PRO A 82 7.59 -17.36 3.83
N ARG A 83 7.43 -18.46 4.59
CA ARG A 83 8.11 -18.64 5.89
C ARG A 83 9.64 -18.65 5.79
N THR A 84 10.16 -18.95 4.61
CA THR A 84 11.60 -18.96 4.32
C THR A 84 12.16 -17.56 4.02
N TRP A 85 11.31 -16.54 3.89
CA TRP A 85 11.74 -15.17 3.67
C TRP A 85 12.07 -14.49 5.01
N ASP A 86 13.24 -13.87 5.08
CA ASP A 86 13.73 -13.14 6.25
C ASP A 86 14.63 -11.99 5.81
N LEU A 87 14.41 -10.80 6.39
CA LEU A 87 15.20 -9.60 6.08
C LEU A 87 16.69 -9.78 6.39
N ARG A 88 17.07 -10.68 7.30
CA ARG A 88 18.47 -11.02 7.60
C ARG A 88 19.25 -11.55 6.40
N GLN A 89 18.54 -12.11 5.42
CA GLN A 89 19.14 -12.60 4.18
C GLN A 89 19.55 -11.48 3.21
N LEU A 90 19.18 -10.23 3.51
CA LEU A 90 19.48 -9.05 2.71
C LEU A 90 20.60 -8.23 3.33
N GLN A 91 21.27 -7.44 2.47
CA GLN A 91 22.23 -6.45 2.94
C GLN A 91 21.52 -5.40 3.80
N VAL A 92 22.23 -4.82 4.77
CA VAL A 92 21.63 -3.89 5.75
C VAL A 92 20.87 -2.73 5.10
N TRP A 93 21.36 -2.19 3.98
CA TRP A 93 20.72 -1.09 3.27
C TRP A 93 19.49 -1.52 2.44
N GLU A 94 19.35 -2.80 2.11
CA GLU A 94 18.22 -3.37 1.36
C GLU A 94 17.02 -3.68 2.27
N ARG A 95 17.25 -3.94 3.57
CA ARG A 95 16.20 -4.32 4.53
C ARG A 95 15.08 -3.27 4.63
N PRO A 96 15.36 -1.96 4.71
CA PRO A 96 14.32 -0.93 4.70
C PRO A 96 13.48 -0.94 3.40
N VAL A 97 14.11 -1.19 2.25
CA VAL A 97 13.42 -1.28 0.95
C VAL A 97 12.45 -2.46 0.94
N ALA A 98 12.89 -3.62 1.43
CA ALA A 98 12.03 -4.79 1.55
C ALA A 98 10.87 -4.55 2.50
N LEU A 99 11.14 -4.06 3.72
CA LEU A 99 10.09 -3.75 4.69
C LEU A 99 9.07 -2.73 4.17
N GLN A 100 9.52 -1.71 3.45
CA GLN A 100 8.64 -0.72 2.82
C GLN A 100 7.63 -1.41 1.89
N ALA A 101 8.07 -2.37 1.08
CA ALA A 101 7.21 -3.10 0.16
C ALA A 101 6.25 -4.07 0.89
N GLU A 102 6.68 -4.72 1.99
CA GLU A 102 5.77 -5.53 2.82
C GLU A 102 4.67 -4.66 3.42
N LEU A 103 5.05 -3.49 3.93
CA LEU A 103 4.15 -2.56 4.58
C LEU A 103 3.18 -1.91 3.59
N ALA A 104 3.65 -1.53 2.40
CA ALA A 104 2.82 -1.00 1.32
C ALA A 104 1.76 -2.02 0.87
N LEU A 105 2.14 -3.29 0.65
CA LEU A 105 1.17 -4.33 0.34
C LEU A 105 0.17 -4.54 1.48
N THR A 106 0.64 -4.52 2.73
CA THR A 106 -0.24 -4.67 3.91
C THR A 106 -1.27 -3.54 3.98
N LEU A 107 -0.82 -2.29 3.81
CA LEU A 107 -1.69 -1.11 3.79
C LEU A 107 -2.72 -1.17 2.67
N GLU A 108 -2.30 -1.55 1.46
CA GLU A 108 -3.20 -1.66 0.31
C GLU A 108 -4.27 -2.73 0.53
N VAL A 109 -3.89 -3.89 1.08
CA VAL A 109 -4.84 -4.99 1.31
C VAL A 109 -5.81 -4.68 2.46
N LEU A 110 -5.30 -4.13 3.57
CA LEU A 110 -6.13 -3.83 4.74
C LEU A 110 -6.98 -2.56 4.54
N GLY A 111 -6.47 -1.56 3.82
CA GLY A 111 -7.23 -0.34 3.51
C GLY A 111 -8.39 -0.60 2.54
N ASN A 112 -8.25 -1.57 1.64
CA ASN A 112 -9.33 -1.94 0.72
C ASN A 112 -10.39 -2.89 1.34
N VAL A 113 -10.38 -3.10 2.66
CA VAL A 113 -11.43 -3.86 3.35
C VAL A 113 -12.68 -3.01 3.45
N THR A 114 -13.77 -3.47 2.86
CA THR A 114 -15.07 -2.77 2.84
C THR A 114 -16.09 -3.37 3.80
N ASP A 115 -15.70 -4.33 4.63
CA ASP A 115 -16.60 -4.93 5.62
C ASP A 115 -16.77 -3.94 6.78
N PRO A 116 -17.99 -3.41 7.01
CA PRO A 116 -18.23 -2.44 8.08
C PRO A 116 -17.87 -2.97 9.47
N ALA A 117 -17.97 -4.29 9.70
CA ALA A 117 -17.61 -4.89 10.97
C ALA A 117 -16.08 -4.90 11.22
N LEU A 118 -15.27 -4.72 10.17
CA LEU A 118 -13.82 -4.64 10.27
C LEU A 118 -13.29 -3.21 10.21
N GLU A 119 -14.05 -2.26 9.67
CA GLU A 119 -13.63 -0.87 9.50
C GLU A 119 -13.22 -0.23 10.83
N ASP A 120 -14.09 -0.31 11.85
CA ASP A 120 -13.86 0.26 13.18
C ASP A 120 -12.61 -0.33 13.87
N VAL A 121 -12.37 -1.64 13.72
CA VAL A 121 -11.22 -2.30 14.34
C VAL A 121 -9.92 -2.05 13.58
N LEU A 122 -10.00 -1.61 12.32
CA LEU A 122 -8.86 -1.32 11.45
C LEU A 122 -8.39 0.13 11.51
N GLU A 123 -9.24 1.08 11.93
CA GLU A 123 -8.92 2.51 11.96
C GLU A 123 -7.56 2.77 12.63
N LYS A 124 -7.41 2.27 13.86
CA LYS A 124 -6.20 2.46 14.66
C LYS A 124 -4.98 1.71 14.07
N PRO A 125 -5.06 0.41 13.73
CA PRO A 125 -4.00 -0.30 13.00
C PRO A 125 -3.54 0.40 11.72
N LEU A 126 -4.45 0.84 10.85
CA LEU A 126 -4.13 1.49 9.59
C LEU A 126 -3.42 2.83 9.81
N SER A 127 -3.90 3.64 10.74
CA SER A 127 -3.24 4.89 11.14
C SER A 127 -1.79 4.65 11.57
N THR A 128 -1.56 3.64 12.42
CA THR A 128 -0.22 3.30 12.91
C THR A 128 0.68 2.74 11.79
N LEU A 129 0.16 1.88 10.91
CA LEU A 129 0.91 1.38 9.74
C LEU A 129 1.28 2.52 8.78
N CYS A 130 0.39 3.48 8.55
CA CYS A 130 0.66 4.64 7.71
C CYS A 130 1.76 5.53 8.29
N HIS A 131 1.74 5.76 9.61
CA HIS A 131 2.80 6.50 10.30
C HIS A 131 4.16 5.81 10.16
N ILE A 132 4.21 4.49 10.35
CA ILE A 132 5.43 3.70 10.15
C ILE A 132 5.89 3.82 8.68
N HIS A 133 4.98 3.68 7.71
CA HIS A 133 5.28 3.72 6.29
C HIS A 133 5.88 5.06 5.87
N ALA A 134 5.30 6.18 6.31
CA ALA A 134 5.81 7.52 6.00
C ALA A 134 7.23 7.74 6.55
N GLN A 135 7.46 7.33 7.80
CA GLN A 135 8.76 7.46 8.46
C GLN A 135 9.84 6.58 7.80
N LEU A 136 9.49 5.35 7.42
CA LEU A 136 10.41 4.46 6.71
C LEU A 136 10.70 4.94 5.29
N GLN A 137 9.71 5.52 4.60
CA GLN A 137 9.90 6.10 3.27
C GLN A 137 10.97 7.20 3.28
N ALA A 138 10.95 8.06 4.30
CA ALA A 138 11.97 9.09 4.50
C ALA A 138 13.38 8.53 4.76
N CYS A 139 13.50 7.27 5.20
CA CYS A 139 14.77 6.58 5.39
C CYS A 139 15.27 5.83 4.14
N VAL A 140 14.37 5.52 3.20
CA VAL A 140 14.67 4.79 1.96
C VAL A 140 14.99 5.74 0.81
N SER A 141 14.51 6.99 0.86
CA SER A 141 14.81 8.00 -0.15
C SER A 141 16.33 8.19 -0.30
N PRO A 142 16.89 8.02 -1.51
CA PRO A 142 18.33 8.02 -1.70
C PRO A 142 18.87 9.45 -1.56
N ALA A 143 19.57 9.71 -0.47
CA ALA A 143 20.52 10.82 -0.40
C ALA A 143 21.82 10.50 -1.17
N SER A 144 21.94 9.31 -1.79
CA SER A 144 23.15 8.89 -2.53
C SER A 144 23.00 9.13 -4.02
N LEU A 145 23.90 9.92 -4.59
CA LEU A 145 24.03 10.28 -6.01
C LEU A 145 24.29 9.09 -6.97
N ILE A 146 24.31 7.84 -6.49
CA ILE A 146 24.56 6.63 -7.30
C ILE A 146 23.46 5.60 -7.03
N PRO A 147 22.61 5.27 -8.03
CA PRO A 147 21.69 4.16 -7.94
C PRO A 147 22.45 2.85 -7.76
N ARG A 148 22.27 2.17 -6.63
CA ARG A 148 22.80 0.82 -6.44
C ARG A 148 21.76 -0.18 -6.93
N PRO A 149 22.11 -1.14 -7.81
CA PRO A 149 21.20 -2.18 -8.20
C PRO A 149 20.83 -3.04 -6.97
N HIS A 150 19.56 -3.42 -6.88
CA HIS A 150 19.10 -4.37 -5.88
C HIS A 150 19.78 -5.73 -6.10
N SER A 151 20.03 -6.46 -5.02
CA SER A 151 20.46 -7.86 -5.14
C SER A 151 19.43 -8.69 -5.92
N PRO A 152 19.84 -9.80 -6.56
CA PRO A 152 18.91 -10.72 -7.21
C PRO A 152 17.83 -11.24 -6.26
N ARG A 153 18.19 -11.42 -4.98
CA ARG A 153 17.28 -11.87 -3.92
C ARG A 153 16.18 -10.84 -3.64
N LEU A 154 16.55 -9.58 -3.42
CA LEU A 154 15.58 -8.50 -3.21
C LEU A 154 14.70 -8.34 -4.45
N SER A 155 15.29 -8.32 -5.65
CA SER A 155 14.57 -8.15 -6.91
C SER A 155 13.51 -9.23 -7.14
N HIS A 156 13.88 -10.50 -6.99
CA HIS A 156 12.95 -11.63 -7.12
C HIS A 156 11.83 -11.56 -6.07
N TRP A 157 12.15 -11.16 -4.85
CA TRP A 157 11.14 -11.05 -3.80
C TRP A 157 10.15 -9.89 -4.04
N LEU A 158 10.63 -8.72 -4.45
CA LEU A 158 9.76 -7.60 -4.84
C LEU A 158 8.84 -7.99 -6.01
N GLN A 159 9.39 -8.70 -7.00
CA GLN A 159 8.61 -9.23 -8.10
C GLN A 159 7.52 -10.21 -7.61
N ARG A 160 7.85 -11.08 -6.65
CA ARG A 160 6.87 -12.00 -6.05
C ARG A 160 5.72 -11.26 -5.36
N LEU A 161 6.00 -10.24 -4.55
CA LEU A 161 4.95 -9.43 -3.92
C LEU A 161 4.03 -8.80 -4.95
N ASN A 162 4.60 -8.16 -5.97
CA ASN A 162 3.85 -7.54 -7.06
C ASN A 162 3.01 -8.55 -7.85
N GLN A 163 3.55 -9.74 -8.11
CA GLN A 163 2.81 -10.81 -8.78
C GLN A 163 1.66 -11.35 -7.92
N ALA A 164 1.90 -11.55 -6.62
CA ALA A 164 0.86 -12.01 -5.70
C ALA A 164 -0.28 -10.98 -5.63
N PHE A 165 0.04 -9.70 -5.46
CA PHE A 165 -0.96 -8.63 -5.45
C PHE A 165 -1.83 -8.60 -6.71
N LYS A 166 -1.24 -8.84 -7.88
CA LYS A 166 -1.97 -8.80 -9.17
C LYS A 166 -2.79 -10.06 -9.48
N LYS A 167 -2.40 -11.22 -8.95
CA LYS A 167 -2.90 -12.53 -9.41
C LYS A 167 -3.70 -13.28 -8.37
N GLU A 168 -3.50 -12.99 -7.10
CA GLU A 168 -4.18 -13.68 -6.01
C GLU A 168 -5.53 -13.06 -5.70
N SER A 169 -6.43 -13.84 -5.09
CA SER A 169 -7.74 -13.34 -4.69
C SER A 169 -7.65 -12.42 -3.46
N PRO A 170 -8.57 -11.45 -3.31
CA PRO A 170 -8.58 -10.56 -2.15
C PRO A 170 -8.58 -11.29 -0.82
N GLY A 171 -9.37 -12.36 -0.69
CA GLY A 171 -9.43 -13.16 0.55
C GLY A 171 -8.11 -13.86 0.90
N CYS A 172 -7.36 -14.35 -0.09
CA CYS A 172 -6.05 -14.93 0.17
C CYS A 172 -5.01 -13.87 0.56
N LEU A 173 -5.05 -12.68 -0.08
CA LEU A 173 -4.17 -11.57 0.27
C LEU A 173 -4.45 -11.10 1.70
N GLN A 174 -5.71 -10.91 2.06
CA GLN A 174 -6.15 -10.56 3.42
C GLN A 174 -5.65 -11.58 4.45
N ASN A 175 -5.81 -12.87 4.18
CA ASN A 175 -5.28 -13.92 5.04
C ASN A 175 -3.74 -13.85 5.16
N SER A 176 -3.05 -13.66 4.04
CA SER A 176 -1.58 -13.59 4.02
C SER A 176 -1.03 -12.40 4.80
N VAL A 177 -1.60 -11.20 4.65
CA VAL A 177 -1.16 -10.01 5.40
C VAL A 177 -1.49 -10.15 6.89
N THR A 178 -2.65 -10.72 7.23
CA THR A 178 -3.07 -10.97 8.62
C THR A 178 -2.12 -11.92 9.33
N LEU A 179 -1.75 -13.02 8.68
CA LEU A 179 -0.78 -13.98 9.22
C LEU A 179 0.63 -13.37 9.32
N ASN A 180 1.00 -12.45 8.44
CA ASN A 180 2.31 -11.78 8.44
C ASN A 180 2.42 -10.65 9.50
N LEU A 181 1.29 -10.09 9.94
CA LEU A 181 1.22 -8.81 10.66
C LEU A 181 2.17 -8.72 11.86
N PHE A 182 2.17 -9.71 12.75
CA PHE A 182 3.05 -9.67 13.93
C PHE A 182 4.53 -9.91 13.59
N ARG A 183 4.83 -10.71 12.56
CA ARG A 183 6.21 -10.86 12.07
C ARG A 183 6.74 -9.52 11.57
N LEU A 184 5.92 -8.80 10.80
CA LEU A 184 6.22 -7.47 10.29
C LEU A 184 6.48 -6.49 11.44
N LEU A 185 5.56 -6.38 12.40
CA LEU A 185 5.61 -5.36 13.47
C LEU A 185 6.68 -5.61 14.53
N THR A 186 6.97 -6.87 14.86
CA THR A 186 7.84 -7.21 16.00
C THR A 186 9.21 -7.73 15.59
N GLY A 187 9.31 -8.36 14.42
CA GLY A 187 10.55 -8.92 13.88
C GLY A 187 11.16 -8.01 12.83
N ASP A 188 10.47 -7.85 11.70
CA ASP A 188 11.02 -7.17 10.52
C ASP A 188 11.26 -5.67 10.77
N LEU A 189 10.30 -5.00 11.42
CA LEU A 189 10.43 -3.60 11.83
C LEU A 189 11.61 -3.40 12.78
N ARG A 190 11.74 -4.25 13.81
CA ARG A 190 12.87 -4.21 14.75
C ARG A 190 14.20 -4.42 14.01
N CYS A 191 14.24 -5.33 13.04
CA CYS A 191 15.43 -5.62 12.24
C CYS A 191 15.92 -4.39 11.44
N VAL A 192 14.99 -3.60 10.91
CA VAL A 192 15.30 -2.38 10.16
C VAL A 192 15.71 -1.22 11.08
N VAL A 193 15.09 -1.12 12.27
CA VAL A 193 15.40 -0.06 13.24
C VAL A 193 16.75 -0.31 13.91
N ARG A 194 17.05 -1.57 14.26
CA ARG A 194 18.26 -2.02 14.95
C ARG A 194 19.03 -3.04 14.11
N ALA A 195 19.69 -2.53 13.07
CA ALA A 195 20.49 -3.37 12.18
C ALA A 195 21.63 -4.10 12.91
N ASP A 196 22.17 -3.50 13.97
CA ASP A 196 23.19 -4.05 14.86
C ASP A 196 22.74 -5.33 15.59
N LEU A 197 21.46 -5.42 15.93
CA LEU A 197 20.88 -6.59 16.60
C LEU A 197 20.22 -7.59 15.65
N CYS A 198 20.26 -7.32 14.35
CA CYS A 198 19.62 -8.16 13.34
C CYS A 198 20.66 -8.95 12.55
N THR A 199 21.13 -10.03 13.18
CA THR A 199 22.07 -11.03 12.63
C THR A 199 21.35 -12.29 12.20
#